data_AF-A0A933XNB4-F1
#
_entry.id   AF-A0A933XNB4-F1
#
_cell.length_a   1.000
_cell.length_b   1.000
_cell.length_c   1.000
_cell.angle_alpha   90.00
_cell.angle_beta   90.00
_cell.angle_gamma   90.00
#
_symmetry.space_group_name_H-M   'P 1'
#
loop_
_entity.id
_entity.type
_entity.pdbx_description
1 polymer ?
#
loop_
_entity_poly.entity_id
_entity_poly.type
_entity_poly.pdbx_seq_one_letter_code
_entity_poly.pdbx_strand_id
1 'polypeptide(L)' 'VGQFRLIACSAGLEYMGVDPDAVAKNVDEVMGLPAILSLTAGAETTLFI' A
#
# COMPACT_ATOMS: atom_id res chain seq x y z
N VAL A 1 -10.90 -18.82 -5.45
CA VAL A 1 -10.55 -17.95 -4.31
C VAL A 1 -9.28 -17.21 -4.70
N GLY A 2 -9.29 -15.87 -4.70
CA GLY A 2 -8.15 -15.04 -5.14
C GLY A 2 -7.22 -14.66 -3.98
N GLN A 3 -6.03 -14.14 -4.30
CA GLN A 3 -5.13 -13.52 -3.33
C GLN A 3 -5.44 -12.02 -3.23
N PHE A 4 -5.56 -11.52 -1.99
CA PHE A 4 -5.73 -10.11 -1.70
C PHE A 4 -4.53 -9.64 -0.89
N ARG A 5 -3.96 -8.49 -1.25
CA ARG A 5 -2.87 -7.83 -0.52
C ARG A 5 -3.30 -6.42 -0.16
N LEU A 6 -3.21 -6.07 1.11
CA LEU A 6 -3.47 -4.74 1.64
C LEU A 6 -2.13 -4.05 1.94
N ILE A 7 -1.92 -2.89 1.34
CA ILE A 7 -0.64 -2.16 1.40
C ILE A 7 -0.92 -0.74 1.90
N ALA A 8 -0.10 -0.27 2.85
CA ALA A 8 -0.09 1.12 3.26
C ALA A 8 1.03 1.90 2.56
N CYS A 9 0.70 3.09 2.05
CA CYS A 9 1.70 4.00 1.46
C CYS A 9 2.47 4.73 2.57
N SER A 10 3.79 4.57 2.61
CA SER A 10 4.64 5.17 3.64
C SER A 10 4.53 6.69 3.71
N ALA A 11 4.57 7.37 2.55
CA ALA A 11 4.42 8.82 2.47
C ALA A 11 3.02 9.29 2.93
N GLY A 12 1.99 8.47 2.69
CA GLY A 12 0.64 8.75 3.18
C GLY A 12 0.55 8.72 4.71
N LEU A 13 1.20 7.73 5.34
CA LEU A 13 1.27 7.64 6.81
C LEU A 13 2.00 8.84 7.40
N GLU A 14 3.14 9.22 6.84
CA GLU A 14 3.93 10.38 7.27
C GLU A 14 3.11 11.68 7.17
N TYR A 15 2.47 11.91 6.01
CA TYR A 15 1.64 13.10 5.79
C TYR A 15 0.44 13.18 6.75
N MET A 16 -0.15 12.03 7.10
CA MET A 16 -1.27 11.96 8.03
C MET A 16 -0.84 11.95 9.51
N GLY A 17 0.46 11.94 9.81
CA GLY A 17 0.98 11.85 11.18
C GLY A 17 0.63 10.54 11.89
N VAL A 18 0.46 9.46 11.12
CA VAL A 18 0.08 8.14 11.63
C VAL A 18 1.34 7.35 11.97
N ASP A 19 1.36 6.73 13.15
CA ASP A 19 2.40 5.79 13.56
C ASP A 19 2.39 4.54 12.66
N PRO A 20 3.47 4.25 11.91
CA PRO A 20 3.56 3.08 11.06
C PRO A 20 3.35 1.76 11.82
N ASP A 21 3.79 1.66 13.07
CA ASP A 21 3.69 0.44 13.87
C ASP A 21 2.24 0.14 14.28
N ALA A 22 1.40 1.18 14.39
CA ALA A 22 -0.03 1.02 14.63
C ALA A 22 -0.75 0.43 13.41
N VAL A 23 -0.24 0.68 12.20
CA VAL A 23 -0.83 0.21 10.93
C VAL A 23 -0.27 -1.13 10.48
N ALA A 24 1.02 -1.39 10.72
CA ALA A 24 1.74 -2.58 10.26
C ALA A 24 1.10 -3.92 10.68
N LYS A 25 0.32 -3.93 11.76
CA LYS A 25 -0.40 -5.13 12.24
C LYS A 25 -1.66 -5.46 11.42
N ASN A 26 -2.14 -4.52 10.62
CA ASN A 26 -3.41 -4.59 9.90
C ASN A 26 -3.24 -4.65 8.38
N VAL A 27 -2.00 -4.52 7.89
CA VAL A 27 -1.66 -4.52 6.46
C VAL A 27 -0.58 -5.57 6.22
N ASP A 28 -0.49 -6.07 4.99
CA ASP A 28 0.55 -7.02 4.63
C ASP A 28 1.92 -6.33 4.51
N GLU A 29 1.94 -5.06 4.10
CA GLU A 29 3.18 -4.32 3.89
C GLU A 29 2.97 -2.80 3.98
N VAL A 30 4.01 -2.10 4.44
CA VAL A 30 4.15 -0.65 4.33
C VAL A 30 5.24 -0.36 3.31
N MET A 31 4.93 0.34 2.23
CA MET A 31 5.90 0.61 1.16
C MET A 31 5.72 1.97 0.51
N GLY A 32 6.74 2.41 -0.21
CA GLY A 32 6.71 3.65 -0.97
C GLY A 32 5.91 3.54 -2.27
N LEU A 33 5.41 4.68 -2.76
CA LEU A 33 4.68 4.78 -4.02
C LEU A 33 5.40 4.13 -5.22
N PRO A 34 6.73 4.26 -5.41
CA PRO A 34 7.42 3.60 -6.53
C PRO A 34 7.30 2.06 -6.52
N ALA A 35 7.31 1.45 -5.33
CA ALA A 35 7.13 0.01 -5.19
C ALA A 35 5.68 -0.40 -5.52
N ILE A 36 4.70 0.39 -5.06
CA ILE A 36 3.27 0.18 -5.39
C ILE A 36 3.06 0.23 -6.91
N LEU A 37 3.60 1.26 -7.59
CA LEU A 37 3.49 1.40 -9.04
C LEU A 37 4.16 0.26 -9.80
N SER A 38 5.30 -0.24 -9.30
CA SER A 38 5.96 -1.41 -9.89
C SER A 38 5.12 -2.68 -9.74
N LEU A 39 4.41 -2.80 -8.61
CA LEU A 39 3.51 -3.92 -8.31
C LEU A 39 2.28 -3.92 -9.23
N THR A 40 1.78 -2.73 -9.61
CA THR A 40 0.60 -2.58 -10.47
C THR A 40 0.92 -2.45 -11.95
N ALA A 41 2.19 -2.35 -12.35
CA ALA A 41 2.60 -2.11 -13.73
C ALA A 41 2.10 -3.15 -14.75
N GLY A 42 1.78 -4.37 -14.30
CA GLY A 42 1.22 -5.46 -15.13
C GLY A 42 -0.24 -5.78 -14.84
N ALA A 43 -0.94 -4.97 -14.04
CA ALA A 43 -2.33 -5.21 -13.72
C ALA A 43 -3.21 -4.94 -14.95
N GLU A 44 -4.14 -5.85 -15.25
CA GLU A 44 -5.12 -5.68 -16.32
C GLU A 44 -5.99 -4.44 -16.09
N THR A 45 -6.26 -4.09 -14.83
CA THR A 45 -7.05 -2.94 -14.44
C THR A 45 -6.44 -2.27 -13.22
N THR A 46 -6.31 -0.95 -13.26
CA THR A 46 -5.89 -0.10 -12.13
C THR A 46 -6.91 1.01 -11.95
N LEU A 47 -7.32 1.26 -10.71
CA LEU A 47 -8.25 2.32 -10.35
C LEU A 47 -7.60 3.26 -9.35
N PHE A 48 -8.00 4.54 -9.38
CA PHE A 48 -7.69 5.53 -8.34
C PHE A 48 -9.02 6.00 -7.75
N ILE A 49 -9.21 5.77 -6.45
CA ILE A 49 -10.45 6.02 -5.71
C ILE A 49 -10.15 7.00 -4.59
#